data_AF-A0A9P7CW17-F1
#
_entry.id   AF-A0A9P7CW17-F1
#
_cell.length_a   1.000
_cell.length_b   1.000
_cell.length_c   1.000
_cell.angle_alpha   90.00
_cell.angle_beta   90.00
_cell.angle_gamma   90.00
#
_symmetry.space_group_name_H-M   'P 1'
#
loop_
_entity.id
_entity.type
_entity.pdbx_description
1 polymer ?
#
loop_
_entity_poly.entity_id
_entity_poly.type
_entity_poly.pdbx_seq_one_letter_code
_entity_poly.pdbx_strand_id
1 'polypeptide(L)'
;MSCEAIRVAESSLWTWGRDAFWLAFVAAHPSFLMGKWLMWDPRIPLEGWFIEQWLECSNDGGADEETLAQDDVVSYVWNEFCNHAVLFYPLPLISSA
;
A
#
# COMPACT_ATOMS: atom_id res chain seq x y z
N MET A 1 -27.37 -13.17 -13.95
CA MET A 1 -26.06 -12.68 -13.46
C MET A 1 -25.23 -13.92 -13.14
N SER A 2 -24.16 -14.17 -13.92
CA SER A 2 -23.41 -15.44 -13.97
C SER A 2 -22.43 -15.58 -12.79
N CYS A 3 -22.23 -16.80 -12.28
CA CYS A 3 -21.29 -17.13 -11.20
C CYS A 3 -19.85 -16.65 -11.48
N GLU A 4 -19.47 -16.50 -12.75
CA GLU A 4 -18.15 -15.98 -13.15
C GLU A 4 -17.99 -14.51 -12.78
N ALA A 5 -19.05 -13.69 -12.91
CA ALA A 5 -18.99 -12.28 -12.55
C ALA A 5 -18.80 -12.07 -11.03
N ILE A 6 -19.35 -12.98 -10.21
CA ILE A 6 -19.17 -12.96 -8.76
C ILE A 6 -17.73 -13.31 -8.40
N ARG A 7 -17.15 -14.35 -9.00
CA ARG A 7 -15.76 -14.76 -8.73
C ARG A 7 -14.73 -13.72 -9.20
N VAL A 8 -14.99 -13.05 -10.33
CA VAL A 8 -14.14 -11.95 -10.80
C VAL A 8 -14.22 -10.74 -9.87
N ALA A 9 -15.43 -10.36 -9.43
CA ALA A 9 -15.61 -9.28 -8.46
C ALA A 9 -14.99 -9.59 -7.08
N GLU A 10 -15.05 -10.84 -6.64
CA GLU A 10 -14.36 -11.30 -5.42
C GLU A 10 -12.84 -11.22 -5.58
N SER A 11 -12.30 -11.58 -6.75
CA SER A 11 -10.87 -11.48 -7.03
C SER A 11 -10.38 -10.03 -7.11
N SER A 12 -11.16 -9.13 -7.70
CA SER A 12 -10.79 -7.71 -7.79
C SER A 12 -10.89 -7.01 -6.45
N LEU A 13 -11.91 -7.31 -5.64
CA LEU A 13 -12.03 -6.80 -4.28
C LEU A 13 -10.91 -7.31 -3.37
N TRP A 14 -10.51 -8.57 -3.54
CA TRP A 14 -9.40 -9.17 -2.80
C TRP A 14 -8.06 -8.50 -3.14
N THR A 15 -7.75 -8.30 -4.43
CA THR A 15 -6.55 -7.58 -4.85
C THR A 15 -6.58 -6.14 -4.35
N TRP A 16 -7.71 -5.46 -4.48
CA TRP A 16 -7.89 -4.10 -3.96
C TRP A 16 -7.68 -4.02 -2.44
N GLY A 17 -8.28 -4.92 -1.68
CA GLY A 17 -8.17 -4.93 -0.22
C GLY A 17 -6.74 -5.21 0.25
N ARG A 18 -6.00 -6.01 -0.52
CA ARG A 18 -4.59 -6.30 -0.28
C ARG A 18 -3.72 -5.05 -0.50
N ASP A 19 -3.90 -4.32 -1.60
CA ASP A 19 -3.16 -3.09 -1.85
C ASP A 19 -3.53 -1.99 -0.83
N ALA A 20 -4.82 -1.86 -0.50
CA ALA A 20 -5.27 -0.95 0.56
C ALA A 20 -4.65 -1.25 1.93
N PHE A 21 -4.52 -2.54 2.29
CA PHE A 21 -3.84 -2.96 3.50
C PHE A 21 -2.38 -2.50 3.49
N TRP A 22 -1.63 -2.75 2.40
CA TRP A 22 -0.23 -2.36 2.32
C TRP A 22 -0.01 -0.86 2.37
N LEU A 23 -0.86 -0.09 1.69
CA LEU A 23 -0.85 1.38 1.74
C LEU A 23 -1.03 1.87 3.18
N ALA A 24 -2.05 1.39 3.88
CA ALA A 24 -2.28 1.77 5.28
C ALA A 24 -1.11 1.34 6.20
N PHE A 25 -0.55 0.16 5.94
CA PHE A 25 0.52 -0.41 6.74
C PHE A 25 1.84 0.37 6.61
N VAL A 26 2.26 0.70 5.38
CA VAL A 26 3.46 1.49 5.12
C VAL A 26 3.31 2.91 5.70
N ALA A 27 2.12 3.52 5.59
CA ALA A 27 1.86 4.83 6.20
C ALA A 27 2.00 4.80 7.73
N ALA A 28 1.52 3.72 8.39
CA ALA A 28 1.64 3.55 9.84
C ALA A 28 3.07 3.20 10.28
N HIS A 29 3.86 2.58 9.40
CA HIS A 29 5.23 2.15 9.66
C HIS A 29 6.19 2.61 8.57
N PRO A 30 6.50 3.91 8.44
CA PRO A 30 7.34 4.42 7.35
C PRO A 30 8.79 3.88 7.35
N SER A 31 9.27 3.39 8.49
CA SER A 31 10.58 2.73 8.62
C SER A 31 10.59 1.28 8.11
N PHE A 32 9.42 0.76 7.71
CA PHE A 32 9.32 -0.51 7.02
C PHE A 32 10.06 -0.42 5.69
N LEU A 33 11.05 -1.31 5.54
CA LEU A 33 11.93 -1.52 4.36
C LEU A 33 13.21 -0.69 4.26
N MET A 34 13.65 -0.06 5.35
CA MET A 34 15.07 0.31 5.54
C MET A 34 15.95 -0.87 6.03
N GLY A 35 15.84 -2.03 5.38
CA GLY A 35 16.88 -3.07 5.43
C GLY A 35 16.82 -4.17 6.51
N LYS A 36 15.81 -4.22 7.40
CA LYS A 36 15.34 -5.41 8.15
C LYS A 36 14.40 -4.95 9.24
N TRP A 37 13.10 -4.92 8.95
CA TRP A 37 12.15 -4.68 10.01
C TRP A 37 11.98 -5.96 10.84
N LEU A 38 12.62 -5.99 12.01
CA LEU A 38 12.70 -7.16 12.89
C LEU A 38 11.34 -7.66 13.40
N MET A 39 10.33 -6.79 13.37
CA MET A 39 8.98 -7.11 13.83
C MET A 39 8.10 -7.73 12.74
N TRP A 40 8.58 -7.80 11.49
CA TRP A 40 7.84 -8.42 10.42
C TRP A 40 7.83 -9.94 10.56
N ASP A 41 6.65 -10.55 10.44
CA ASP A 41 6.54 -11.99 10.34
C ASP A 41 6.82 -12.42 8.88
N PRO A 42 7.93 -13.12 8.60
CA PRO A 42 8.30 -13.51 7.24
C PRO A 42 7.31 -14.49 6.60
N ARG A 43 6.35 -15.02 7.37
CA ARG A 43 5.27 -15.87 6.84
C ARG A 43 4.17 -15.07 6.15
N ILE A 44 4.10 -13.76 6.38
CA ILE A 44 3.15 -12.90 5.69
C ILE A 44 3.77 -12.52 4.33
N PRO A 45 3.18 -12.97 3.21
CA PRO A 45 3.76 -12.74 1.89
C PRO A 45 3.63 -11.26 1.51
N LEU A 46 4.72 -10.66 1.04
CA LEU A 46 4.76 -9.30 0.53
C LEU A 46 4.26 -9.26 -0.92
N GLU A 47 2.98 -9.57 -1.10
CA GLU A 47 2.32 -9.65 -2.40
C GLU A 47 1.33 -8.50 -2.60
N GLY A 48 1.22 -7.99 -3.82
CA GLY A 48 0.34 -6.88 -4.16
C GLY A 48 1.08 -5.83 -4.96
N TRP A 49 0.38 -5.17 -5.88
CA TRP A 49 1.01 -4.26 -6.82
C TRP A 49 1.75 -3.13 -6.11
N PHE A 50 1.13 -2.55 -5.07
CA PHE A 50 1.76 -1.47 -4.32
C PHE A 50 3.03 -1.93 -3.59
N ILE A 51 2.96 -3.03 -2.84
CA ILE A 51 4.10 -3.47 -2.00
C ILE A 51 5.27 -3.98 -2.84
N GLU A 52 4.99 -4.63 -3.97
CA GLU A 52 6.02 -5.10 -4.91
C GLU A 52 6.78 -3.92 -5.54
N GLN A 53 6.07 -2.90 -6.01
CA GLN A 53 6.69 -1.66 -6.52
C GLN A 53 7.46 -0.90 -5.44
N TRP A 54 6.91 -0.82 -4.24
CA TRP A 54 7.55 -0.17 -3.09
C TRP A 54 8.89 -0.84 -2.73
N LEU A 55 8.95 -2.17 -2.82
CA LEU A 55 10.17 -2.95 -2.61
C LEU A 55 11.21 -2.74 -3.73
N GLU A 56 10.78 -2.64 -4.98
CA GLU A 56 11.65 -2.37 -6.13
C GLU A 56 12.36 -1.02 -5.99
N CYS A 57 11.62 0.04 -5.62
CA CYS A 57 12.20 1.36 -5.36
C CYS A 57 13.21 1.37 -4.20
N SER A 58 13.01 0.50 -3.21
CA SER A 58 13.90 0.39 -2.04
C SER A 58 15.20 -0.38 -2.36
N ASN A 59 15.18 -1.27 -3.36
CA ASN A 59 16.30 -2.16 -3.66
C ASN A 59 17.27 -1.58 -4.72
N ASP A 60 16.91 -0.49 -5.38
CA ASP A 60 17.69 0.08 -6.50
C ASP A 60 18.93 0.88 -6.07
N GLY A 61 19.30 0.86 -4.79
CA GLY A 61 20.65 1.13 -4.28
C GLY A 61 21.32 2.47 -4.64
N GLY A 62 20.58 3.41 -5.25
CA GLY A 62 21.12 4.63 -5.84
C GLY A 62 20.55 5.93 -5.26
N ALA A 63 19.62 5.85 -4.30
CA ALA A 63 19.29 7.01 -3.49
C ALA A 63 20.39 7.12 -2.44
N ASP A 64 21.21 8.17 -2.59
CA ASP A 64 21.97 8.73 -1.48
C ASP A 64 21.13 8.70 -0.20
N GLU A 65 21.80 8.64 0.94
CA GLU A 65 21.30 8.73 2.31
C GLU A 65 20.42 9.98 2.61
N GLU A 66 19.85 10.62 1.59
CA GLU A 66 18.71 11.51 1.72
C GLU A 66 17.50 10.65 2.09
N THR A 67 17.41 10.40 3.39
CA THR A 67 16.19 10.09 4.11
C THR A 67 15.08 10.92 3.47
N LEU A 68 14.28 10.35 2.55
CA LEU A 68 13.03 10.96 2.15
C LEU A 68 12.36 11.28 3.46
N ALA A 69 12.12 12.58 3.72
CA ALA A 69 11.62 13.00 5.01
C ALA A 69 10.39 12.13 5.28
N GLN A 70 10.28 11.56 6.49
CA GLN A 70 9.20 10.64 6.81
C GLN A 70 7.83 11.19 6.40
N ASP A 71 7.69 12.51 6.44
CA ASP A 71 6.53 13.28 5.99
C ASP A 71 6.25 13.18 4.47
N ASP A 72 7.28 13.09 3.62
CA ASP A 72 7.16 12.91 2.17
C ASP A 72 6.65 11.51 1.84
N VAL A 73 7.17 10.48 2.53
CA VAL A 73 6.71 9.09 2.42
C VAL A 73 5.25 8.99 2.84
N VAL A 74 4.89 9.53 4.00
CA VAL A 74 3.52 9.50 4.49
C VAL A 74 2.58 10.24 3.54
N SER A 75 2.98 11.39 3.01
CA SER A 75 2.18 12.16 2.05
C SER A 75 1.95 11.41 0.74
N TYR A 76 3.00 10.78 0.19
CA TYR A 76 2.90 9.94 -1.00
C TYR A 76 1.96 8.75 -0.79
N VAL A 77 2.17 7.98 0.28
CA VAL A 77 1.36 6.81 0.60
C VAL A 77 -0.09 7.19 0.86
N TRP A 78 -0.34 8.33 1.52
CA TRP A 78 -1.69 8.83 1.75
C TRP A 78 -2.41 9.18 0.44
N ASN A 79 -1.71 9.79 -0.53
CA ASN A 79 -2.27 10.10 -1.83
C ASN A 79 -2.64 8.83 -2.59
N GLU A 80 -1.74 7.84 -2.61
CA GLU A 80 -2.01 6.53 -3.22
C GLU A 80 -3.17 5.81 -2.54
N PHE A 81 -3.26 5.87 -1.21
CA PHE A 81 -4.40 5.34 -0.46
C PHE A 81 -5.71 5.99 -0.85
N CYS A 82 -5.77 7.32 -0.95
CA CYS A 82 -6.97 8.03 -1.38
C CYS A 82 -7.41 7.60 -2.79
N ASN A 83 -6.47 7.51 -3.72
CA ASN A 83 -6.73 7.06 -5.10
C ASN A 83 -7.29 5.63 -5.11
N HIS A 84 -6.71 4.74 -4.31
CA HIS A 84 -7.14 3.36 -4.22
C HIS A 84 -8.53 3.26 -3.56
N ALA A 85 -8.75 3.99 -2.47
CA ALA A 85 -9.98 3.94 -1.68
C ALA A 85 -11.22 4.41 -2.45
N VAL A 86 -11.08 5.43 -3.32
CA VAL A 86 -12.20 5.97 -4.13
C VAL A 86 -12.84 4.93 -5.04
N LEU A 87 -12.12 3.87 -5.44
CA LEU A 87 -12.65 2.80 -6.29
C LEU A 87 -13.82 2.03 -5.66
N PHE A 88 -13.84 1.91 -4.32
CA PHE A 88 -14.88 1.18 -3.58
C PHE A 88 -15.56 2.01 -2.49
N TYR A 89 -15.03 3.20 -2.18
CA TYR A 89 -15.59 4.12 -1.21
C TYR A 89 -15.61 5.56 -1.79
N PRO A 90 -16.65 5.92 -2.57
CA PRO A 90 -16.72 7.22 -3.27
C PRO A 90 -17.07 8.40 -2.36
N LEU A 91 -17.14 8.18 -1.04
CA LEU A 91 -17.39 9.23 -0.06
C LEU A 91 -16.06 9.86 0.39
N PRO A 92 -16.05 11.15 0.76
CA PRO A 92 -14.86 11.77 1.31
C PRO A 92 -14.35 10.98 2.52
N LEU A 93 -13.10 10.51 2.45
CA LEU A 93 -12.45 9.77 3.55
C LEU A 93 -12.22 10.68 4.76
N ILE A 94 -12.04 11.98 4.52
CA ILE A 94 -11.95 13.00 5.55
C ILE A 94 -13.23 13.83 5.47
N SER A 95 -13.98 13.89 6.57
CA SER A 95 -15.05 14.87 6.73
C SER A 95 -14.40 16.23 7.02
N SER A 96 -14.67 17.25 6.20
CA SER A 96 -14.42 18.63 6.61
C SER A 96 -15.36 18.94 7.78
N ALA A 97 -14.80 19.10 8.99
CA ALA A 97 -15.54 19.59 10.15
C ALA A 97 -15.85 21.08 10.02
#